data_AF-A0A1M6XEA8-F1
#
_entry.id   AF-A0A1M6XEA8-F1
#
_cell.length_a   1.000
_cell.length_b   1.000
_cell.length_c   1.000
_cell.angle_alpha   90.00
_cell.angle_beta   90.00
_cell.angle_gamma   90.00
#
_symmetry.space_group_name_H-M   'P 1'
#
loop_
_entity.id
_entity.type
_entity.pdbx_description
1 polymer ?
#
loop_
_entity_poly.entity_id
_entity_poly.type
_entity_poly.pdbx_seq_one_letter_code
_entity_poly.pdbx_strand_id
1 'polypeptide(L)'
;MKIINIEYPLYYDSLDKENGNMDIFVKLDNGMTYTMVVTTPSNYYWYMDKEGLDYIPASPPDIIVRSLNKEIVEKAIQTYVQDNAYWLKLYFLAGESNCVFDQKQMDGMIQEMKKLKEEIFGSE
;
A
#
# COMPACT_ATOMS: atom_id res chain seq x y z
N MET A 1 5.63 16.16 -1.74
CA MET A 1 6.91 15.43 -1.74
C MET A 1 7.26 15.09 -3.17
N LYS A 2 8.55 14.93 -3.47
CA LYS A 2 9.01 14.55 -4.81
C LYS A 2 9.70 13.20 -4.77
N ILE A 3 9.48 12.40 -5.80
CA ILE A 3 10.20 11.14 -6.01
C ILE A 3 11.62 11.49 -6.46
N ILE A 4 12.63 11.01 -5.73
CA ILE A 4 14.03 11.04 -6.15
C ILE A 4 14.31 9.82 -7.04
N ASN A 5 13.85 8.64 -6.62
CA ASN A 5 14.11 7.38 -7.31
C ASN A 5 13.03 6.34 -6.99
N ILE A 6 12.82 5.41 -7.91
CA ILE A 6 12.08 4.16 -7.68
C ILE A 6 13.04 3.02 -7.99
N GLU A 7 13.44 2.28 -6.98
CA GLU A 7 14.32 1.12 -7.14
C GLU A 7 13.47 -0.14 -7.33
N TYR A 8 13.86 -0.91 -8.34
CA TYR A 8 13.24 -2.17 -8.72
C TYR A 8 14.14 -3.33 -8.26
N PRO A 9 13.58 -4.52 -8.03
CA PRO A 9 14.36 -5.66 -7.57
C PRO A 9 15.33 -6.12 -8.66
N LEU A 10 16.43 -6.76 -8.25
CA LEU A 10 17.46 -7.25 -9.18
C LEU A 10 16.91 -8.23 -10.23
N TYR A 11 15.84 -8.94 -9.88
CA TYR A 11 15.16 -9.89 -10.75
C TYR A 11 14.08 -9.24 -11.64
N TYR A 12 14.00 -7.90 -11.70
CA TYR A 12 12.96 -7.19 -12.45
C TYR A 12 12.85 -7.70 -13.89
N ASP A 13 13.95 -7.81 -14.62
CA ASP A 13 13.92 -8.17 -16.04
C ASP A 13 13.40 -9.58 -16.31
N SER A 14 13.44 -10.48 -15.32
CA SER A 14 12.92 -11.86 -15.43
C SER A 14 11.47 -12.04 -14.92
N LEU A 15 10.82 -10.97 -14.44
CA LEU A 15 9.45 -11.06 -13.94
C LEU A 15 8.42 -11.17 -15.05
N ASP A 16 7.38 -11.96 -14.81
CA ASP A 16 6.14 -11.87 -15.56
C ASP A 16 5.49 -10.51 -15.30
N LYS A 17 5.45 -9.68 -16.35
CA LYS A 17 4.92 -8.31 -16.24
C LYS A 17 3.40 -8.26 -16.21
N GLU A 18 2.73 -9.29 -16.70
CA GLU A 18 1.27 -9.33 -16.85
C GLU A 18 0.59 -10.14 -15.74
N ASN A 19 1.33 -11.04 -15.10
CA ASN A 19 0.84 -11.91 -14.02
C ASN A 19 1.86 -12.06 -12.89
N GLY A 20 2.31 -10.94 -12.32
CA GLY A 20 3.26 -10.96 -11.22
C GLY A 20 2.98 -9.89 -10.17
N ASN A 21 3.81 -9.93 -9.13
CA ASN A 21 4.01 -8.87 -8.16
C ASN A 21 5.52 -8.62 -7.94
N MET A 22 5.85 -7.49 -7.33
CA MET A 22 7.23 -7.14 -6.96
C MET A 22 7.27 -6.10 -5.84
N ASP A 23 8.34 -6.14 -5.05
CA ASP A 23 8.65 -5.05 -4.12
C ASP A 23 9.39 -3.93 -4.86
N ILE A 24 8.99 -2.68 -4.61
CA ILE A 24 9.73 -1.49 -5.04
C ILE A 24 10.13 -0.65 -3.83
N PHE A 25 11.17 0.17 -4.02
CA PHE A 25 11.61 1.12 -3.01
C PHE A 25 11.46 2.55 -3.54
N VAL A 26 10.52 3.29 -2.98
CA VAL A 26 10.23 4.67 -3.38
C VAL A 26 11.01 5.62 -2.47
N LYS A 27 12.00 6.31 -3.03
CA LYS A 27 12.84 7.28 -2.32
C LYS A 27 12.30 8.69 -2.55
N LEU A 28 12.01 9.42 -1.47
CA LEU A 28 11.50 10.78 -1.53
C LEU A 28 12.55 11.82 -1.11
N ASP A 29 12.30 13.07 -1.50
CA ASP A 29 13.15 14.24 -1.24
C ASP A 29 13.36 14.60 0.24
N ASN A 30 12.56 14.03 1.14
CA ASN A 30 12.72 14.16 2.58
C ASN A 30 13.64 13.09 3.21
N GLY A 31 14.28 12.24 2.40
CA GLY A 31 15.16 11.16 2.85
C GLY A 31 14.43 9.87 3.26
N MET A 32 13.09 9.84 3.19
CA MET A 32 12.32 8.62 3.47
C MET A 32 12.39 7.65 2.28
N THR A 33 12.46 6.36 2.60
CA THR A 33 12.30 5.27 1.65
C THR A 33 11.11 4.42 2.06
N TYR A 34 10.19 4.20 1.14
CA TYR A 34 9.00 3.38 1.34
C TYR A 34 9.12 2.08 0.55
N THR A 35 9.06 0.94 1.23
CA THR A 35 8.96 -0.38 0.57
C THR A 35 7.49 -0.67 0.30
N MET A 36 7.15 -0.92 -0.96
CA MET A 36 5.77 -1.14 -1.41
C MET A 36 5.69 -2.38 -2.30
N VAL A 37 4.64 -3.16 -2.14
CA VAL A 37 4.30 -4.24 -3.08
C VAL A 37 3.52 -3.65 -4.24
N VAL A 38 3.93 -3.94 -5.46
CA VAL A 38 3.20 -3.65 -6.69
C VAL A 38 2.72 -4.96 -7.28
N THR A 39 1.43 -5.06 -7.60
CA THR A 39 0.83 -6.31 -8.11
C THR A 39 -0.07 -6.06 -9.30
N THR A 40 -0.20 -7.08 -10.13
CA THR A 40 -1.18 -7.12 -11.22
C THR A 40 -2.48 -7.75 -10.75
N PRO A 41 -3.65 -7.37 -11.30
CA PRO A 41 -4.91 -8.05 -11.01
C PRO A 41 -4.86 -9.55 -11.29
N SER A 42 -4.16 -9.97 -12.35
CA SER A 42 -3.96 -11.38 -12.71
C SER A 42 -3.29 -12.17 -11.59
N ASN A 43 -2.32 -11.58 -10.90
CA ASN A 43 -1.59 -12.23 -9.81
C ASN A 43 -2.50 -12.61 -8.65
N TYR A 44 -3.58 -11.84 -8.40
CA TYR A 44 -4.57 -12.22 -7.41
C TYR A 44 -5.36 -13.47 -7.80
N TYR A 45 -5.74 -13.61 -9.08
CA TYR A 45 -6.39 -14.85 -9.55
C TYR A 45 -5.45 -16.05 -9.43
N TRP A 46 -4.20 -15.89 -9.85
CA TRP A 46 -3.20 -16.95 -9.69
C TRP A 46 -3.01 -17.36 -8.23
N TYR A 47 -2.95 -16.40 -7.31
CA TYR A 47 -2.82 -16.67 -5.88
C TYR A 47 -4.05 -17.40 -5.33
N MET A 48 -5.26 -16.94 -5.68
CA MET A 48 -6.52 -17.58 -5.31
C MET A 48 -6.59 -19.03 -5.80
N ASP A 49 -6.28 -19.28 -7.07
CA ASP A 49 -6.27 -20.62 -7.66
C ASP A 49 -5.22 -21.53 -6.99
N LYS A 50 -4.03 -20.99 -6.74
CA LYS A 50 -2.92 -21.74 -6.12
C LYS A 50 -3.24 -22.17 -4.69
N GLU A 51 -3.83 -21.28 -3.90
CA GLU A 51 -4.12 -21.52 -2.49
C GLU A 51 -5.53 -22.12 -2.28
N GLY A 52 -6.33 -22.27 -3.35
CA GLY A 52 -7.71 -22.77 -3.27
C GLY A 52 -8.64 -21.83 -2.51
N LEU A 53 -8.45 -20.52 -2.70
CA LEU A 53 -9.18 -19.45 -2.01
C LEU A 53 -10.13 -18.73 -2.97
N ASP A 54 -11.30 -18.33 -2.47
CA ASP A 54 -12.24 -17.47 -3.21
C ASP A 54 -12.02 -15.97 -2.92
N TYR A 55 -10.98 -15.63 -2.16
CA TYR A 55 -10.66 -14.26 -1.73
C TYR A 55 -9.17 -14.10 -1.40
N ILE A 56 -8.70 -12.85 -1.37
CA ILE A 56 -7.38 -12.51 -0.83
C ILE A 56 -7.54 -12.24 0.68
N PRO A 57 -6.83 -12.96 1.56
CA PRO A 57 -6.86 -12.70 3.00
C PRO A 57 -6.47 -11.25 3.32
N ALA A 58 -6.99 -10.71 4.43
CA ALA A 58 -6.65 -9.35 4.86
C ALA A 58 -5.12 -9.21 5.06
N SER A 59 -4.53 -8.23 4.38
CA SER A 59 -3.11 -7.94 4.39
C SER A 59 -2.85 -6.44 4.20
N PRO A 60 -1.61 -5.96 4.40
CA PRO A 60 -1.23 -4.62 3.99
C PRO A 60 -1.59 -4.38 2.51
N PRO A 61 -2.03 -3.15 2.14
CA PRO A 61 -2.53 -2.93 0.80
C PRO A 61 -1.42 -2.86 -0.26
N ASP A 62 -1.68 -3.45 -1.42
CA ASP A 62 -0.78 -3.39 -2.58
C ASP A 62 -1.02 -2.13 -3.44
N ILE A 63 -0.05 -1.80 -4.29
CA ILE A 63 -0.22 -0.89 -5.42
C ILE A 63 -0.64 -1.72 -6.64
N ILE A 64 -1.87 -1.53 -7.09
CA ILE A 64 -2.45 -2.33 -8.17
C ILE A 64 -2.22 -1.63 -9.52
N VAL A 65 -1.53 -2.31 -10.43
CA VAL A 65 -1.21 -1.81 -11.78
C VAL A 65 -1.62 -2.80 -12.85
N ARG A 66 -1.91 -2.32 -14.05
CA ARG A 66 -2.27 -3.21 -15.18
C ARG A 66 -1.14 -4.19 -15.53
N SER A 67 0.11 -3.71 -15.52
CA SER A 67 1.30 -4.54 -15.69
C SER A 67 2.50 -3.90 -14.99
N LEU A 68 3.53 -4.71 -14.67
CA LEU A 68 4.72 -4.29 -13.91
C LEU A 68 5.72 -3.46 -14.74
N ASN A 69 5.29 -2.87 -15.85
CA ASN A 69 6.12 -1.99 -16.67
C ASN A 69 6.48 -0.70 -15.92
N LYS A 70 7.77 -0.31 -15.92
CA LYS A 70 8.27 0.82 -15.11
C LYS A 70 7.47 2.11 -15.31
N GLU A 71 7.09 2.44 -16.55
CA GLU A 71 6.30 3.64 -16.85
C GLU A 71 4.89 3.61 -16.23
N ILE A 72 4.26 2.44 -16.16
CA ILE A 72 2.93 2.28 -15.55
C ILE A 72 3.05 2.38 -14.03
N VAL A 73 4.06 1.70 -13.47
CA VAL A 73 4.37 1.76 -12.04
C VAL A 73 4.66 3.19 -11.64
N GLU A 74 5.53 3.91 -12.36
CA GLU A 74 5.85 5.30 -12.08
C GLU A 74 4.60 6.19 -12.10
N LYS A 75 3.74 6.08 -13.12
CA LYS A 75 2.47 6.82 -13.17
C LYS A 75 1.58 6.53 -11.97
N ALA A 76 1.54 5.28 -11.51
CA ALA A 76 0.83 4.93 -10.28
C ALA A 76 1.48 5.59 -9.06
N ILE A 77 2.79 5.48 -8.86
CA ILE A 77 3.48 6.07 -7.69
C ILE A 77 3.32 7.59 -7.63
N GLN A 78 3.23 8.27 -8.78
CA GLN A 78 2.95 9.70 -8.81
C GLN A 78 1.65 10.09 -8.09
N THR A 79 0.63 9.23 -8.07
CA THR A 79 -0.60 9.51 -7.31
C THR A 79 -0.40 9.31 -5.80
N TYR A 80 0.46 8.38 -5.40
CA TYR A 80 0.72 8.07 -3.98
C TYR A 80 1.58 9.14 -3.28
N VAL A 81 2.35 9.94 -4.04
CA VAL A 81 3.15 11.07 -3.51
C VAL A 81 2.39 12.39 -3.43
N GLN A 82 1.18 12.44 -4.00
CA GLN A 82 0.25 13.57 -3.83
C GLN A 82 -0.12 13.74 -2.35
N ASP A 83 -0.69 14.90 -2.02
CA ASP A 83 -1.15 15.22 -0.67
C ASP A 83 -0.10 14.93 0.41
N ASN A 84 1.13 15.35 0.13
CA ASN A 84 2.30 15.14 0.99
C ASN A 84 2.57 13.64 1.28
N ALA A 85 2.43 12.80 0.25
CA ALA A 85 2.62 11.35 0.28
C ALA A 85 1.78 10.64 1.35
N TYR A 86 0.53 11.09 1.55
CA TYR A 86 -0.37 10.54 2.55
C TYR A 86 -0.51 9.01 2.41
N TRP A 87 -0.78 8.53 1.19
CA TRP A 87 -0.99 7.09 0.95
C TRP A 87 0.27 6.25 1.14
N LEU A 88 1.45 6.74 0.76
CA LEU A 88 2.71 6.03 1.07
C LEU A 88 2.92 5.87 2.58
N LYS A 89 2.68 6.94 3.36
CA LYS A 89 2.79 6.88 4.82
C LYS A 89 1.79 5.89 5.40
N LEU A 90 0.53 5.97 4.98
CA LEU A 90 -0.52 5.09 5.50
C LEU A 90 -0.21 3.62 5.21
N TYR A 91 0.14 3.28 3.97
CA TYR A 91 0.41 1.90 3.57
C TYR A 91 1.63 1.35 4.29
N PHE A 92 2.70 2.15 4.41
CA PHE A 92 3.91 1.75 5.13
C PHE A 92 3.65 1.50 6.62
N LEU A 93 2.86 2.36 7.27
CA LEU A 93 2.49 2.17 8.67
C LEU A 93 1.52 0.99 8.89
N ALA A 94 0.70 0.66 7.89
CA ALA A 94 -0.20 -0.50 7.91
C ALA A 94 0.52 -1.83 7.62
N GLY A 95 1.79 -1.80 7.20
CA GLY A 95 2.58 -2.97 6.85
C GLY A 95 2.87 -3.94 8.00
N GLU A 96 2.87 -3.45 9.24
CA GLU A 96 3.19 -4.23 10.43
C GLU A 96 2.14 -4.02 11.53
N SER A 97 1.42 -5.10 11.88
CA SER A 97 0.29 -5.07 12.83
C SER A 97 0.68 -4.82 14.28
N ASN A 98 1.98 -4.82 14.58
CA ASN A 98 2.57 -4.55 15.90
C ASN A 98 3.35 -3.21 15.94
N CYS A 99 3.19 -2.36 14.92
CA CYS A 99 3.82 -1.03 14.87
C CYS A 99 2.83 0.09 15.24
N VAL A 100 2.81 1.18 14.47
CA VAL A 100 2.10 2.43 14.81
C VAL A 100 0.58 2.22 14.81
N PHE A 101 0.07 1.33 13.97
CA PHE A 101 -1.33 0.90 13.99
C PHE A 101 -1.52 -0.39 14.80
N ASP A 102 -1.00 -0.44 16.02
CA ASP A 102 -1.35 -1.52 16.93
C ASP A 102 -2.84 -1.43 17.33
N GLN A 103 -3.43 -2.59 17.60
CA GLN A 103 -4.87 -2.70 17.88
C GLN A 103 -5.33 -1.76 19.00
N LYS A 104 -4.56 -1.62 20.08
CA LYS A 104 -4.96 -0.80 21.23
C LYS A 104 -4.94 0.68 20.89
N GLN A 105 -3.95 1.14 20.14
CA GLN A 105 -3.91 2.53 19.65
C GLN A 105 -5.10 2.81 18.72
N MET A 106 -5.39 1.89 17.79
CA MET A 106 -6.53 2.03 16.87
C MET A 106 -7.87 2.08 17.61
N ASP A 107 -8.09 1.18 18.57
CA ASP A 107 -9.30 1.17 19.38
C ASP A 107 -9.49 2.51 20.11
N GLY A 108 -8.41 3.06 20.68
CA GLY A 108 -8.43 4.38 21.33
C GLY A 108 -8.85 5.50 20.36
N MET A 109 -8.23 5.57 19.19
CA MET A 109 -8.56 6.57 18.16
C MET A 109 -10.02 6.49 17.71
N ILE A 110 -10.56 5.27 17.55
CA ILE A 110 -11.97 5.07 17.16
C ILE A 110 -12.92 5.56 18.26
N GLN A 111 -12.60 5.32 19.53
CA GLN A 111 -13.43 5.81 20.64
C GLN A 111 -13.43 7.33 20.74
N GLU A 112 -12.27 7.97 20.55
CA GLU A 112 -12.19 9.43 20.49
C GLU A 112 -13.04 10.01 19.35
N MET A 113 -12.99 9.39 18.16
CA MET A 113 -13.82 9.79 17.02
C MET A 113 -15.32 9.63 17.30
N LYS A 114 -15.73 8.57 18.01
CA LYS A 114 -17.14 8.38 18.40
C LYS A 114 -17.60 9.49 19.34
N LYS A 115 -16.80 9.77 20.38
CA LYS A 115 -17.10 10.84 21.34
C LYS A 115 -17.22 12.21 20.66
N LEU A 116 -16.30 12.54 19.75
CA LEU A 116 -16.35 13.78 18.96
C LEU A 116 -17.62 13.89 18.13
N LYS A 117 -18.08 12.79 17.51
CA LYS A 117 -19.33 12.78 16.74
C LYS A 117 -20.54 13.01 17.64
N GLU A 118 -20.59 12.38 18.80
CA GLU A 118 -21.67 12.56 19.79
C GLU A 118 -21.72 14.02 20.30
N GLU A 119 -20.56 14.65 20.52
CA GLU A 119 -20.48 16.06 20.94
C GLU A 119 -20.95 17.04 19.85
N ILE A 120 -20.68 16.76 18.58
CA ILE A 120 -21.01 17.66 17.45
C ILE A 120 -22.46 17.46 16.96
N PHE A 121 -22.92 16.21 16.87
CA PHE A 121 -24.18 15.86 16.20
C PHE A 121 -25.26 15.37 17.17
N GLY A 122 -24.94 15.17 18.45
CA GLY A 122 -25.81 14.49 19.41
C GLY A 122 -25.78 12.97 19.20
N SER A 123 -26.26 12.23 20.20
CA SER A 123 -26.45 10.77 20.09
C SER A 123 -27.68 10.48 19.23
N GLU A 124 -27.51 9.77 18.11
CA GLU A 124 -28.62 9.13 17.38
C GLU A 124 -29.25 7.99 18.18
#